data_AF-A0A139BNF6-F1
#
_entry.id   AF-A0A139BNF6-F1
#
_cell.length_a   1.000
_cell.length_b   1.000
_cell.length_c   1.000
_cell.angle_alpha   90.00
_cell.angle_beta   90.00
_cell.angle_gamma   90.00
#
_symmetry.space_group_name_H-M   'P 1'
#
loop_
_entity.id
_entity.type
_entity.pdbx_description
1 polymer ?
#
loop_
_entity_poly.entity_id
_entity_poly.type
_entity_poly.pdbx_seq_one_letter_code
_entity_poly.pdbx_strand_id
1 'polypeptide(L)'
;PPPRNPLVRFQHGFERLFNRVRQQYKWLLLVALSHRPRFIIGFLVFVLISFALVPWLGRNFFPVVDAGEIKMHIRAQTGTRIEETARLCNEIENRIRSYIPSGQIRHMTDNIGLPVSGINLTYSNSSPIGPGDADILITLNEDHRPTAEYVRELRAHLSDDFPGTSFAFLPADIVSQILNFGMPAPIDVQVIGFKRKDNQAYASLIMDRFKKIRGLVDLRVQQVFNYPEFHVDVDRARAREMGLSQRDVANNLLVALAGSFQTAPNFWVNPGNGVSYAFVVQTPQYRQDTLNDLRNVPVTSGPNSSSQLISGLATITRSQGEGVVSHYDVQPAIDIYGTTQGRDLGDVAHDIEQVINETIQDVPKGSFVVVRGQVKAMNDSYRQLLFGLLGAIVFVYLLIVVNFQSWLDPFVIITALPAALAGIVWMLFATHTTLSVPALIGSIMCMGVATANSILVVSFARERLQAGDSGMTAALDAGFVRFRPVLMTALAMIIGMIPMALGLGEGGEQNAPLGRAVIGGLAFATVATLIFVPVVFSLVHDNKGKRRH
;
A
#
# COMPACT_ATOMS: atom_id res chain seq x y z
N PRO A 1 54.36 -23.95 -23.11
CA PRO A 1 54.18 -22.66 -23.83
C PRO A 1 52.89 -21.94 -23.42
N PRO A 2 52.93 -20.64 -23.03
CA PRO A 2 51.71 -19.92 -22.71
C PRO A 2 50.84 -19.82 -23.98
N PRO A 3 49.57 -20.22 -23.92
CA PRO A 3 48.70 -20.25 -25.10
C PRO A 3 48.60 -18.84 -25.70
N ARG A 4 48.67 -18.74 -27.03
CA ARG A 4 48.60 -17.46 -27.77
C ARG A 4 47.20 -16.86 -27.80
N ASN A 5 46.16 -17.63 -27.46
CA ASN A 5 44.78 -17.17 -27.44
C ASN A 5 44.48 -16.42 -26.11
N PRO A 6 44.06 -15.15 -26.16
CA PRO A 6 43.75 -14.35 -24.97
C PRO A 6 42.67 -14.97 -24.08
N LEU A 7 41.68 -15.66 -24.67
CA LEU A 7 40.62 -16.34 -23.92
C LEU A 7 41.16 -17.53 -23.10
N VAL A 8 42.13 -18.26 -23.64
CA VAL A 8 42.74 -19.41 -22.96
C VAL A 8 43.67 -18.94 -21.82
N ARG A 9 44.32 -17.78 -21.96
CA ARG A 9 45.07 -17.16 -20.85
C ARG A 9 44.15 -16.70 -19.72
N PHE A 10 43.00 -16.11 -20.05
CA PHE A 10 41.99 -15.74 -19.07
C PHE A 10 41.43 -16.96 -18.34
N GLN A 11 41.08 -18.03 -19.06
CA GLN A 11 40.63 -19.30 -18.48
C GLN A 11 41.65 -19.89 -17.51
N HIS A 12 42.93 -20.01 -17.91
CA HIS A 12 43.96 -20.54 -17.02
C HIS A 12 44.25 -19.63 -15.82
N GLY A 13 44.13 -18.31 -15.98
CA GLY A 13 44.20 -17.35 -14.87
C GLY A 13 43.06 -17.58 -13.86
N PHE A 14 41.83 -17.70 -14.36
CA PHE A 14 40.65 -17.99 -13.56
C PHE A 14 40.76 -19.36 -12.86
N GLU A 15 41.21 -20.41 -13.55
CA GLU A 15 41.41 -21.73 -12.95
C GLU A 15 42.43 -21.72 -11.81
N ARG A 16 43.53 -20.98 -11.95
CA ARG A 16 44.54 -20.83 -10.87
C ARG A 16 43.96 -20.08 -9.68
N LEU A 17 43.26 -18.97 -9.92
CA LEU A 17 42.59 -18.20 -8.87
C LEU A 17 41.55 -19.04 -8.15
N PHE A 18 40.68 -19.71 -8.90
CA PHE A 18 39.64 -20.59 -8.39
C PHE A 18 40.22 -21.75 -7.57
N ASN A 19 41.27 -22.41 -8.06
CA ASN A 19 41.93 -23.47 -7.32
C ASN A 19 42.55 -22.95 -6.01
N ARG A 20 43.11 -21.74 -5.99
CA ARG A 20 43.61 -21.11 -4.77
C ARG A 20 42.49 -20.86 -3.76
N VAL A 21 41.38 -20.27 -4.21
CA VAL A 21 40.19 -20.03 -3.37
C VAL A 21 39.62 -21.35 -2.84
N ARG A 22 39.52 -22.38 -3.69
CA ARG A 22 39.03 -23.71 -3.30
C ARG A 22 39.92 -24.37 -2.23
N GLN A 23 41.25 -24.20 -2.32
CA GLN A 23 42.18 -24.72 -1.30
C GLN A 23 42.11 -23.92 0.01
N GLN A 24 41.95 -22.59 -0.05
CA GLN A 24 41.71 -21.77 1.14
C GLN A 24 40.39 -22.14 1.83
N TYR A 25 39.33 -22.37 1.06
CA TYR A 25 38.07 -22.88 1.56
C TYR A 25 38.22 -24.24 2.25
N LYS A 26 39.00 -25.17 1.67
CA LYS A 26 39.29 -26.47 2.30
C LYS A 26 39.94 -26.30 3.68
N TRP A 27 40.90 -25.38 3.79
CA TRP A 27 41.54 -25.07 5.07
C TRP A 27 40.56 -24.46 6.08
N LEU A 28 39.72 -23.51 5.64
CA LEU A 28 38.71 -22.88 6.50
C LEU A 28 37.68 -23.91 6.99
N LEU A 29 37.25 -24.82 6.13
CA LEU A 29 36.36 -25.92 6.48
C LEU A 29 37.01 -26.89 7.49
N LEU A 30 38.29 -27.21 7.33
CA LEU A 30 39.04 -28.01 8.31
C LEU A 30 39.09 -27.35 9.70
N VAL A 31 39.33 -26.04 9.75
CA VAL A 31 39.34 -25.28 11.01
C VAL A 31 37.95 -25.32 11.66
N ALA A 32 36.87 -25.10 10.88
CA ALA A 32 35.51 -25.18 11.39
C ALA A 32 35.15 -26.61 11.88
N LEU A 33 35.59 -27.65 11.17
CA LEU A 33 35.37 -29.06 11.53
C LEU A 33 36.18 -29.51 12.76
N SER A 34 37.32 -28.87 13.05
CA SER A 34 38.11 -29.17 14.27
C SER A 34 37.52 -28.54 15.54
N HIS A 35 36.76 -27.45 15.41
CA HIS A 35 36.17 -26.69 16.53
C HIS A 35 34.63 -26.67 16.48
N ARG A 36 34.00 -27.81 16.13
CA ARG A 36 32.57 -27.94 15.80
C ARG A 36 31.60 -27.22 16.75
N PRO A 37 31.60 -27.48 18.09
CA PRO A 37 30.60 -26.88 18.97
C PRO A 37 30.77 -25.36 19.09
N ARG A 38 32.01 -24.86 19.13
CA ARG A 38 32.29 -23.41 19.20
C ARG A 38 31.86 -22.70 17.92
N PHE A 39 32.12 -23.31 16.77
CA PHE A 39 31.71 -22.75 15.48
C PHE A 39 30.19 -22.70 15.33
N ILE A 40 29.48 -23.79 15.69
CA ILE A 40 28.01 -23.82 15.62
C ILE A 40 27.39 -22.75 16.52
N ILE A 41 27.86 -22.64 17.76
CA ILE A 41 27.36 -21.63 18.71
C ILE A 41 27.65 -20.23 18.17
N GLY A 42 28.87 -19.95 17.71
CA GLY A 42 29.22 -18.63 17.15
C GLY A 42 28.37 -18.27 15.92
N PHE A 43 28.11 -19.24 15.05
CA PHE A 43 27.26 -19.03 13.87
C PHE A 43 25.80 -18.77 14.24
N LEU A 44 25.24 -19.52 15.19
CA LEU A 44 23.87 -19.31 15.67
C LEU A 44 23.72 -17.96 16.39
N VAL A 45 24.72 -17.55 17.18
CA VAL A 45 24.75 -16.22 17.81
C VAL A 45 24.77 -15.12 16.75
N PHE A 46 25.57 -15.27 15.69
CA PHE A 46 25.59 -14.31 14.59
C PHE A 46 24.22 -14.22 13.87
N VAL A 47 23.57 -15.36 13.63
CA VAL A 47 22.22 -15.39 13.05
C VAL A 47 21.22 -14.70 13.99
N LEU A 48 21.27 -14.96 15.29
CA LEU A 48 20.38 -14.35 16.28
C LEU A 48 20.57 -12.83 16.39
N ILE A 49 21.82 -12.36 16.39
CA ILE A 49 22.15 -10.93 16.34
C ILE A 49 21.63 -10.29 15.05
N SER A 50 21.71 -11.00 13.92
CA SER A 50 21.17 -10.50 12.65
C SER A 50 19.67 -10.28 12.71
N PHE A 51 18.91 -11.11 13.43
CA PHE A 51 17.47 -10.91 13.64
C PHE A 51 17.14 -9.70 14.53
N ALA A 52 18.09 -9.21 15.34
CA ALA A 52 17.90 -7.97 16.08
C ALA A 52 17.74 -6.75 15.15
N LEU A 53 18.11 -6.86 13.87
CA LEU A 53 17.91 -5.81 12.87
C LEU A 53 16.47 -5.67 12.38
N VAL A 54 15.64 -6.71 12.53
CA VAL A 54 14.26 -6.78 12.00
C VAL A 54 13.40 -5.57 12.38
N PRO A 55 13.40 -5.07 13.63
CA PRO A 55 12.59 -3.91 14.00
C PRO A 55 12.94 -2.61 13.27
N TRP A 56 14.15 -2.49 12.71
CA TRP A 56 14.58 -1.29 11.98
C TRP A 56 14.33 -1.34 10.48
N LEU A 57 13.84 -2.46 9.93
CA LEU A 57 13.54 -2.55 8.50
C LEU A 57 12.28 -1.76 8.13
N GLY A 58 11.30 -1.63 9.02
CA GLY A 58 9.96 -1.13 8.69
C GLY A 58 9.17 -2.10 7.80
N ARG A 59 7.85 -1.86 7.66
CA ARG A 59 6.91 -2.75 6.96
C ARG A 59 6.00 -1.97 6.01
N ASN A 60 6.03 -2.32 4.73
CA ASN A 60 5.12 -1.78 3.72
C ASN A 60 4.44 -2.90 2.93
N PHE A 61 3.24 -2.67 2.41
CA PHE A 61 2.59 -3.68 1.58
C PHE A 61 3.42 -3.95 0.31
N PHE A 62 3.71 -2.87 -0.41
CA PHE A 62 4.61 -2.78 -1.55
C PHE A 62 5.51 -1.55 -1.37
N PRO A 63 6.70 -1.54 -1.97
CA PRO A 63 7.53 -0.34 -1.99
C PRO A 63 6.84 0.78 -2.78
N VAL A 64 7.17 2.03 -2.45
CA VAL A 64 6.69 3.20 -3.18
C VAL A 64 7.39 3.24 -4.54
N VAL A 65 6.62 3.40 -5.61
CA VAL A 65 7.10 3.56 -6.98
C VAL A 65 7.04 5.05 -7.31
N ASP A 66 8.07 5.56 -7.99
CA ASP A 66 8.03 6.90 -8.53
C ASP A 66 7.53 6.86 -9.98
N ALA A 67 6.28 7.25 -10.18
CA ALA A 67 5.66 7.28 -11.50
C ALA A 67 5.72 8.66 -12.18
N GLY A 68 6.35 9.65 -11.53
CA GLY A 68 6.34 11.03 -12.04
C GLY A 68 4.95 11.67 -12.04
N GLU A 69 4.02 11.20 -11.21
CA GLU A 69 2.65 11.71 -11.13
C GLU A 69 2.29 12.10 -9.69
N ILE A 70 1.63 13.25 -9.54
CA ILE A 70 1.08 13.73 -8.27
C ILE A 70 -0.41 13.95 -8.46
N LYS A 71 -1.23 13.24 -7.69
CA LYS A 71 -2.68 13.49 -7.61
C LYS A 71 -2.98 14.14 -6.27
N MET A 72 -3.47 15.37 -6.32
CA MET A 72 -3.83 16.14 -5.14
C MET A 72 -5.34 16.37 -5.12
N HIS A 73 -6.00 15.92 -4.06
CA HIS A 73 -7.38 16.23 -3.77
C HIS A 73 -7.46 17.47 -2.89
N ILE A 74 -8.30 18.39 -3.29
CA ILE A 74 -8.57 19.67 -2.64
C ILE A 74 -10.01 19.65 -2.19
N ARG A 75 -10.24 20.06 -0.95
CA ARG A 75 -11.58 20.35 -0.45
C ARG A 75 -11.63 21.76 0.13
N ALA A 76 -12.36 22.63 -0.56
CA ALA A 76 -12.67 23.97 -0.11
C ALA A 76 -13.68 23.94 1.05
N GLN A 77 -13.99 25.11 1.59
CA GLN A 77 -15.03 25.24 2.60
C GLN A 77 -16.37 24.70 2.10
N THR A 78 -17.13 24.09 3.00
CA THR A 78 -18.39 23.44 2.65
C THR A 78 -19.40 24.44 2.10
N GLY A 79 -20.03 24.09 0.97
CA GLY A 79 -20.97 24.98 0.27
C GLY A 79 -20.30 26.03 -0.63
N THR A 80 -18.98 25.96 -0.84
CA THR A 80 -18.30 26.78 -1.84
C THR A 80 -18.90 26.50 -3.23
N ARG A 81 -19.18 27.57 -3.97
CA ARG A 81 -19.71 27.45 -5.33
C ARG A 81 -18.64 26.95 -6.28
N ILE A 82 -19.04 26.22 -7.32
CA ILE A 82 -18.11 25.64 -8.29
C ILE A 82 -17.22 26.68 -8.98
N GLU A 83 -17.74 27.89 -9.22
CA GLU A 83 -16.97 28.96 -9.85
C GLU A 83 -15.86 29.49 -8.94
N GLU A 84 -16.12 29.56 -7.63
CA GLU A 84 -15.12 29.93 -6.62
C GLU A 84 -14.10 28.82 -6.42
N THR A 85 -14.52 27.55 -6.47
CA THR A 85 -13.60 26.41 -6.46
C THR A 85 -12.66 26.46 -7.67
N ALA A 86 -13.15 26.82 -8.86
CA ALA A 86 -12.31 26.97 -10.05
C ALA A 86 -11.31 28.12 -9.93
N ARG A 87 -11.71 29.26 -9.35
CA ARG A 87 -10.79 30.36 -9.04
C ARG A 87 -9.71 29.91 -8.04
N LEU A 88 -10.11 29.21 -6.99
CA LEU A 88 -9.20 28.66 -5.97
C LEU A 88 -8.21 27.66 -6.58
N CYS A 89 -8.64 26.77 -7.47
CA CYS A 89 -7.75 25.82 -8.15
C CYS A 89 -6.70 26.54 -9.00
N ASN A 90 -7.09 27.59 -9.74
CA ASN A 90 -6.15 28.41 -10.51
C ASN A 90 -5.11 29.11 -9.60
N GLU A 91 -5.54 29.65 -8.44
CA GLU A 91 -4.61 30.23 -7.46
C GLU A 91 -3.62 29.19 -6.92
N ILE A 92 -4.11 27.98 -6.63
CA ILE A 92 -3.29 26.85 -6.18
C ILE A 92 -2.31 26.41 -7.26
N GLU A 93 -2.75 26.27 -8.52
CA GLU A 93 -1.87 25.97 -9.66
C GLU A 93 -0.73 26.98 -9.79
N ASN A 94 -1.04 28.28 -9.74
CA ASN A 94 -0.04 29.33 -9.82
C ASN A 94 0.97 29.23 -8.68
N ARG A 95 0.51 28.84 -7.48
CA ARG A 95 1.39 28.61 -6.33
C ARG A 95 2.25 27.35 -6.50
N ILE A 96 1.70 26.26 -7.00
CA ILE A 96 2.43 25.03 -7.33
C ILE A 96 3.58 25.32 -8.30
N ARG A 97 3.33 26.15 -9.33
CA ARG A 97 4.37 26.58 -10.30
C ARG A 97 5.51 27.38 -9.68
N SER A 98 5.35 27.90 -8.45
CA SER A 98 6.44 28.55 -7.71
C SER A 98 7.32 27.57 -6.93
N TYR A 99 6.80 26.37 -6.60
CA TYR A 99 7.52 25.31 -5.89
C TYR A 99 8.17 24.31 -6.85
N ILE A 100 7.45 23.93 -7.91
CA ILE A 100 7.96 23.00 -8.91
C ILE A 100 8.42 23.80 -10.13
N PRO A 101 9.71 23.70 -10.54
CA PRO A 101 10.21 24.41 -11.71
C PRO A 101 9.39 24.10 -12.96
N SER A 102 9.15 25.10 -13.81
CA SER A 102 8.34 24.94 -15.03
C SER A 102 8.89 23.88 -16.00
N GLY A 103 10.20 23.64 -16.01
CA GLY A 103 10.83 22.58 -16.80
C GLY A 103 10.60 21.16 -16.25
N GLN A 104 10.00 21.02 -15.06
CA GLN A 104 9.72 19.72 -14.42
C GLN A 104 8.26 19.29 -14.57
N ILE A 105 7.35 20.22 -14.80
CA ILE A 105 5.92 19.93 -15.03
C ILE A 105 5.69 19.70 -16.52
N ARG A 106 5.12 18.55 -16.86
CA ARG A 106 4.66 18.24 -18.21
C ARG A 106 3.25 18.78 -18.45
N HIS A 107 2.29 18.37 -17.62
CA HIS A 107 0.89 18.78 -17.68
C HIS A 107 0.28 18.88 -16.28
N MET A 108 -0.69 19.77 -16.11
CA MET A 108 -1.59 19.80 -14.95
C MET A 108 -3.03 19.77 -15.45
N THR A 109 -3.86 18.95 -14.81
CA THR A 109 -5.28 18.78 -15.15
C THR A 109 -6.13 18.91 -13.89
N ASP A 110 -7.10 19.81 -13.94
CA ASP A 110 -8.03 20.07 -12.86
C ASP A 110 -9.39 19.43 -13.15
N ASN A 111 -9.84 18.55 -12.26
CA ASN A 111 -11.20 18.00 -12.27
C ASN A 111 -11.97 18.58 -11.08
N ILE A 112 -12.88 19.52 -11.35
CA ILE A 112 -13.57 20.29 -10.31
C ILE A 112 -15.02 19.82 -10.17
N GLY A 113 -15.44 19.58 -8.92
CA GLY A 113 -16.80 19.22 -8.55
C GLY A 113 -17.14 17.76 -8.78
N LEU A 114 -18.43 17.49 -8.94
CA LEU A 114 -18.96 16.14 -9.13
C LEU A 114 -19.02 15.78 -10.63
N PRO A 115 -18.57 14.57 -11.01
CA PRO A 115 -18.81 14.05 -12.35
C PRO A 115 -20.31 13.99 -12.66
N VAL A 116 -20.70 14.39 -13.87
CA VAL A 116 -22.11 14.34 -14.32
C VAL A 116 -22.66 12.91 -14.33
N SER A 117 -21.82 11.93 -14.66
CA SER A 117 -22.18 10.52 -14.70
C SER A 117 -21.94 9.86 -13.35
N GLY A 118 -22.98 9.24 -12.78
CA GLY A 118 -22.85 8.41 -11.58
C GLY A 118 -21.91 7.22 -11.76
N ILE A 119 -21.70 6.76 -13.00
CA ILE A 119 -20.70 5.73 -13.32
C ILE A 119 -19.30 6.29 -13.08
N ASN A 120 -19.00 7.50 -13.57
CA ASN A 120 -17.70 8.13 -13.37
C ASN A 120 -17.43 8.41 -11.88
N LEU A 121 -18.46 8.80 -11.13
CA LEU A 121 -18.36 8.97 -9.68
C LEU A 121 -18.00 7.65 -8.98
N THR A 122 -18.58 6.53 -9.42
CA THR A 122 -18.32 5.20 -8.84
C THR A 122 -16.88 4.73 -9.05
N TYR A 123 -16.25 5.14 -10.17
CA TYR A 123 -14.85 4.83 -10.46
C TYR A 123 -13.87 5.91 -9.98
N SER A 124 -14.35 6.97 -9.34
CA SER A 124 -13.47 8.01 -8.80
C SER A 124 -12.86 7.56 -7.47
N ASN A 125 -11.53 7.50 -7.44
CA ASN A 125 -10.77 7.17 -6.22
C ASN A 125 -10.58 8.35 -5.26
N SER A 126 -11.05 9.56 -5.60
CA SER A 126 -11.01 10.74 -4.70
C SER A 126 -12.27 10.92 -3.87
N SER A 127 -13.37 10.25 -4.27
CA SER A 127 -14.68 10.36 -3.62
C SER A 127 -15.12 11.82 -3.40
N PRO A 128 -15.27 12.62 -4.48
CA PRO A 128 -15.71 14.00 -4.35
C PRO A 128 -17.15 14.03 -3.81
N ILE A 129 -17.43 14.97 -2.90
CA ILE A 129 -18.73 15.06 -2.22
C ILE A 129 -19.61 16.20 -2.76
N GLY A 130 -19.03 17.15 -3.50
CA GLY A 130 -19.75 18.34 -3.92
C GLY A 130 -18.93 19.30 -4.77
N PRO A 131 -19.46 20.50 -5.04
CA PRO A 131 -18.81 21.52 -5.88
C PRO A 131 -17.55 22.14 -5.26
N GLY A 132 -17.34 21.97 -3.95
CA GLY A 132 -16.15 22.43 -3.24
C GLY A 132 -14.94 21.50 -3.34
N ASP A 133 -15.10 20.32 -3.94
CA ASP A 133 -14.03 19.35 -4.11
C ASP A 133 -13.40 19.48 -5.51
N ALA A 134 -12.09 19.28 -5.61
CA ALA A 134 -11.37 19.24 -6.88
C ALA A 134 -10.17 18.29 -6.79
N ASP A 135 -9.82 17.67 -7.92
CA ASP A 135 -8.59 16.90 -8.07
C ASP A 135 -7.66 17.60 -9.07
N ILE A 136 -6.45 17.95 -8.63
CA ILE A 136 -5.36 18.41 -9.50
C ILE A 136 -4.42 17.24 -9.76
N LEU A 137 -4.31 16.83 -11.02
CA LEU A 137 -3.36 15.83 -11.47
C LEU A 137 -2.16 16.51 -12.16
N ILE A 138 -0.97 16.31 -11.61
CA ILE A 138 0.29 16.87 -12.09
C ILE A 138 1.13 15.72 -12.65
N THR A 139 1.50 15.79 -13.92
CA THR A 139 2.45 14.88 -14.55
C THR A 139 3.79 15.58 -14.69
N LEU A 140 4.86 14.94 -14.24
CA LEU A 140 6.24 15.43 -14.28
C LEU A 140 6.96 14.93 -15.54
N ASN A 141 8.07 15.58 -15.91
CA ASN A 141 8.95 15.17 -17.00
C ASN A 141 9.90 14.05 -16.55
N GLU A 142 10.44 13.23 -17.47
CA GLU A 142 11.30 12.07 -17.14
C GLU A 142 12.52 12.40 -16.25
N ASP A 143 13.14 13.56 -16.42
CA ASP A 143 14.30 14.02 -15.64
C ASP A 143 13.93 14.70 -14.30
N HIS A 144 12.83 14.27 -13.69
CA HIS A 144 12.33 14.88 -12.47
C HIS A 144 13.08 14.46 -11.21
N ARG A 145 13.11 15.39 -10.25
CA ARG A 145 13.49 15.04 -8.87
C ARG A 145 12.45 14.10 -8.30
N PRO A 146 12.81 13.24 -7.33
CA PRO A 146 11.88 12.27 -6.76
C PRO A 146 10.54 12.90 -6.37
N THR A 147 9.44 12.34 -6.86
CA THR A 147 8.09 12.89 -6.68
C THR A 147 7.74 13.09 -5.21
N ALA A 148 8.24 12.20 -4.34
CA ALA A 148 8.05 12.26 -2.90
C ALA A 148 8.64 13.54 -2.25
N GLU A 149 9.64 14.17 -2.85
CA GLU A 149 10.20 15.44 -2.37
C GLU A 149 9.24 16.60 -2.67
N TYR A 150 8.72 16.69 -3.90
CA TYR A 150 7.74 17.70 -4.27
C TYR A 150 6.46 17.57 -3.45
N VAL A 151 5.96 16.35 -3.25
CA VAL A 151 4.78 16.11 -2.40
C VAL A 151 5.01 16.60 -0.98
N ARG A 152 6.23 16.42 -0.43
CA ARG A 152 6.57 16.91 0.91
C ARG A 152 6.59 18.43 0.98
N GLU A 153 7.15 19.09 -0.03
CA GLU A 153 7.22 20.55 -0.14
C GLU A 153 5.82 21.16 -0.29
N LEU A 154 5.01 20.62 -1.22
CA LEU A 154 3.63 21.03 -1.42
C LEU A 154 2.78 20.85 -0.15
N ARG A 155 2.92 19.70 0.52
CA ARG A 155 2.20 19.44 1.78
C ARG A 155 2.55 20.45 2.88
N ALA A 156 3.83 20.83 2.98
CA ALA A 156 4.30 21.76 3.99
C ALA A 156 3.81 23.19 3.75
N HIS A 157 3.76 23.64 2.49
CA HIS A 157 3.49 25.04 2.17
C HIS A 157 2.04 25.35 1.78
N LEU A 158 1.36 24.46 1.05
CA LEU A 158 0.00 24.74 0.56
C LEU A 158 -1.01 24.91 1.69
N SER A 159 -0.85 24.16 2.78
CA SER A 159 -1.72 24.27 3.95
C SER A 159 -1.59 25.62 4.66
N ASP A 160 -0.39 26.22 4.62
CA ASP A 160 -0.12 27.54 5.21
C ASP A 160 -0.56 28.68 4.27
N ASP A 161 -0.37 28.51 2.96
CA ASP A 161 -0.75 29.48 1.93
C ASP A 161 -2.29 29.61 1.77
N PHE A 162 -3.04 28.52 1.97
CA PHE A 162 -4.49 28.46 1.73
C PHE A 162 -5.27 28.01 3.00
N PRO A 163 -5.38 28.89 4.02
CA PRO A 163 -6.10 28.55 5.23
C PRO A 163 -7.59 28.30 4.95
N GLY A 164 -8.13 27.21 5.48
CA GLY A 164 -9.53 26.81 5.29
C GLY A 164 -9.78 25.86 4.12
N THR A 165 -8.72 25.48 3.38
CA THR A 165 -8.75 24.44 2.36
C THR A 165 -7.99 23.22 2.87
N SER A 166 -8.52 22.01 2.69
CA SER A 166 -7.78 20.79 3.00
C SER A 166 -7.18 20.18 1.75
N PHE A 167 -5.96 19.67 1.90
CA PHE A 167 -5.18 19.04 0.85
C PHE A 167 -4.91 17.58 1.23
N ALA A 168 -5.06 16.69 0.27
CA ALA A 168 -4.69 15.28 0.42
C ALA A 168 -4.00 14.77 -0.84
N PHE A 169 -2.89 14.07 -0.68
CA PHE A 169 -2.16 13.48 -1.79
C PHE A 169 -2.60 12.03 -1.95
N LEU A 170 -3.30 11.76 -3.05
CA LEU A 170 -3.89 10.46 -3.37
C LEU A 170 -2.91 9.62 -4.20
N PRO A 171 -3.12 8.29 -4.27
CA PRO A 171 -2.45 7.44 -5.26
C PRO A 171 -2.70 7.96 -6.69
N ALA A 172 -1.64 8.42 -7.36
CA ALA A 172 -1.71 9.00 -8.69
C ALA A 172 -1.65 7.92 -9.78
N ASP A 173 -0.67 7.03 -9.68
CA ASP A 173 -0.41 6.00 -10.68
C ASP A 173 -1.32 4.78 -10.56
N ILE A 174 -1.51 4.06 -11.66
CA ILE A 174 -2.41 2.90 -11.72
C ILE A 174 -2.01 1.78 -10.75
N VAL A 175 -0.71 1.60 -10.49
CA VAL A 175 -0.23 0.54 -9.60
C VAL A 175 -0.63 0.87 -8.17
N SER A 176 -0.34 2.08 -7.69
CA SER A 176 -0.72 2.52 -6.35
C SER A 176 -2.25 2.52 -6.17
N GLN A 177 -3.02 2.89 -7.20
CA GLN A 177 -4.48 2.82 -7.16
C GLN A 177 -5.00 1.38 -7.00
N ILE A 178 -4.45 0.43 -7.75
CA ILE A 178 -4.80 -0.99 -7.65
C ILE A 178 -4.43 -1.54 -6.26
N LEU A 179 -3.22 -1.22 -5.79
CA LEU A 179 -2.74 -1.66 -4.47
C LEU A 179 -3.55 -1.07 -3.31
N ASN A 180 -4.14 0.10 -3.51
CA ASN A 180 -5.03 0.72 -2.56
C ASN A 180 -6.51 0.33 -2.75
N PHE A 181 -6.80 -0.65 -3.62
CA PHE A 181 -8.14 -1.15 -3.89
C PHE A 181 -9.15 -0.06 -4.31
N GLY A 182 -8.66 0.97 -5.01
CA GLY A 182 -9.47 2.13 -5.42
C GLY A 182 -9.85 3.08 -4.28
N MET A 183 -9.35 2.87 -3.05
CA MET A 183 -9.61 3.80 -1.94
C MET A 183 -8.79 5.10 -2.09
N PRO A 184 -9.25 6.21 -1.48
CA PRO A 184 -8.52 7.48 -1.53
C PRO A 184 -7.21 7.50 -0.72
N ALA A 185 -7.07 6.64 0.29
CA ALA A 185 -5.91 6.65 1.18
C ALA A 185 -5.51 5.24 1.64
N PRO A 186 -4.23 4.97 1.91
CA PRO A 186 -3.74 3.65 2.34
C PRO A 186 -4.20 3.26 3.74
N ILE A 187 -4.60 4.25 4.55
CA ILE A 187 -5.16 4.06 5.88
C ILE A 187 -6.57 4.67 5.89
N ASP A 188 -7.55 3.85 6.28
CA ASP A 188 -8.94 4.27 6.49
C ASP A 188 -9.40 3.75 7.85
N VAL A 189 -9.62 4.65 8.81
CA VAL A 189 -10.16 4.30 10.13
C VAL A 189 -11.65 4.61 10.14
N GLN A 190 -12.46 3.56 10.23
CA GLN A 190 -13.91 3.66 10.17
C GLN A 190 -14.52 3.58 11.57
N VAL A 191 -15.34 4.57 11.93
CA VAL A 191 -16.20 4.54 13.12
C VAL A 191 -17.61 4.17 12.67
N ILE A 192 -18.03 2.94 12.94
CA ILE A 192 -19.28 2.36 12.43
C ILE A 192 -20.30 2.29 13.55
N GLY A 193 -21.52 2.80 13.32
CA GLY A 193 -22.64 2.65 14.25
C GLY A 193 -23.78 3.65 14.04
N PHE A 194 -24.93 3.37 14.67
CA PHE A 194 -26.15 4.17 14.51
C PHE A 194 -26.17 5.48 15.32
N LYS A 195 -25.28 5.62 16.32
CA LYS A 195 -25.20 6.81 17.16
C LYS A 195 -24.37 7.90 16.50
N ARG A 196 -24.92 8.56 15.47
CA ARG A 196 -24.19 9.50 14.61
C ARG A 196 -23.48 10.64 15.37
N LYS A 197 -24.17 11.32 16.27
CA LYS A 197 -23.60 12.46 17.04
C LYS A 197 -22.46 12.01 17.96
N ASP A 198 -22.65 10.90 18.66
CA ASP A 198 -21.63 10.34 19.56
C ASP A 198 -20.42 9.84 18.75
N ASN A 199 -20.66 9.20 17.60
CA ASN A 199 -19.62 8.74 16.69
C ASN A 199 -18.83 9.91 16.09
N GLN A 200 -19.48 11.02 15.76
CA GLN A 200 -18.82 12.24 15.28
C GLN A 200 -17.94 12.88 16.37
N ALA A 201 -18.43 12.94 17.61
CA ALA A 201 -17.66 13.43 18.74
C ALA A 201 -16.41 12.56 18.99
N TYR A 202 -16.59 11.23 18.93
CA TYR A 202 -15.49 10.28 19.03
C TYR A 202 -14.49 10.41 17.86
N ALA A 203 -14.97 10.53 16.62
CA ALA A 203 -14.13 10.76 15.44
C ALA A 203 -13.27 12.02 15.58
N SER A 204 -13.83 13.09 16.14
CA SER A 204 -13.10 14.34 16.41
C SER A 204 -12.03 14.15 17.50
N LEU A 205 -12.35 13.40 18.56
CA LEU A 205 -11.40 13.07 19.64
C LEU A 205 -10.19 12.29 19.11
N ILE A 206 -10.42 11.23 18.32
CA ILE A 206 -9.34 10.41 17.76
C ILE A 206 -8.55 11.17 16.69
N MET A 207 -9.19 12.05 15.91
CA MET A 207 -8.51 12.90 14.95
C MET A 207 -7.42 13.75 15.60
N ASP A 208 -7.68 14.33 16.78
CA ASP A 208 -6.70 15.13 17.51
C ASP A 208 -5.58 14.29 18.15
N ARG A 209 -5.84 13.00 18.42
CA ARG A 209 -4.79 12.05 18.82
C ARG A 209 -3.94 11.64 17.62
N PHE A 210 -4.57 11.35 16.48
CA PHE A 210 -3.90 10.95 15.24
C PHE A 210 -2.97 12.04 14.71
N LYS A 211 -3.34 13.32 14.82
CA LYS A 211 -2.45 14.44 14.46
C LYS A 211 -1.11 14.44 15.22
N LYS A 212 -1.03 13.76 16.37
CA LYS A 212 0.21 13.65 17.18
C LYS A 212 1.08 12.47 16.77
N ILE A 213 0.57 11.56 15.94
CA ILE A 213 1.33 10.40 15.44
C ILE A 213 2.34 10.89 14.41
N ARG A 214 3.62 10.71 14.71
CA ARG A 214 4.69 11.09 13.79
C ARG A 214 4.58 10.29 12.49
N GLY A 215 4.59 10.96 11.35
CA GLY A 215 4.59 10.33 10.03
C GLY A 215 3.19 10.01 9.49
N LEU A 216 2.13 10.23 10.25
CA LEU A 216 0.75 10.21 9.76
C LEU A 216 0.38 11.60 9.23
N VAL A 217 0.03 11.70 7.95
CA VAL A 217 -0.27 12.97 7.26
C VAL A 217 -1.55 12.86 6.42
N ASP A 218 -2.01 13.99 5.90
CA ASP A 218 -3.25 14.14 5.10
C ASP A 218 -4.50 13.60 5.80
N LEU A 219 -4.51 13.77 7.13
CA LEU A 219 -5.60 13.35 7.99
C LEU A 219 -6.86 14.16 7.70
N ARG A 220 -7.94 13.48 7.31
CA ARG A 220 -9.24 14.11 7.05
C ARG A 220 -10.40 13.18 7.36
N VAL A 221 -11.51 13.77 7.80
CA VAL A 221 -12.81 13.09 7.85
C VAL A 221 -13.48 13.24 6.50
N GLN A 222 -13.96 12.14 5.93
CA GLN A 222 -14.62 12.18 4.63
C GLN A 222 -16.01 12.81 4.72
N GLN A 223 -16.77 12.46 5.75
CA GLN A 223 -18.13 12.97 5.97
C GLN A 223 -18.07 14.40 6.50
N VAL A 224 -18.77 15.28 5.80
CA VAL A 224 -18.89 16.70 6.15
C VAL A 224 -20.24 16.91 6.82
N PHE A 225 -20.24 17.47 8.04
CA PHE A 225 -21.43 17.57 8.89
C PHE A 225 -22.07 18.96 8.92
N ASN A 226 -21.49 19.92 8.21
CA ASN A 226 -21.86 21.33 8.24
C ASN A 226 -22.23 21.85 6.83
N TYR A 227 -22.86 21.03 6.00
CA TYR A 227 -23.24 21.43 4.65
C TYR A 227 -24.39 22.44 4.68
N PRO A 228 -24.22 23.67 4.15
CA PRO A 228 -25.28 24.67 4.19
C PRO A 228 -26.50 24.24 3.38
N GLU A 229 -27.68 24.25 4.00
CA GLU A 229 -28.94 23.87 3.35
C GLU A 229 -30.10 24.80 3.76
N PHE A 230 -31.16 24.81 2.95
CA PHE A 230 -32.42 25.43 3.29
C PHE A 230 -33.44 24.34 3.60
N HIS A 231 -33.90 24.29 4.85
CA HIS A 231 -34.95 23.36 5.27
C HIS A 231 -36.31 23.99 4.98
N VAL A 232 -37.08 23.36 4.09
CA VAL A 232 -38.43 23.78 3.69
C VAL A 232 -39.44 22.91 4.40
N ASP A 233 -40.03 23.42 5.48
CA ASP A 233 -41.06 22.73 6.25
C ASP A 233 -42.45 23.11 5.73
N VAL A 234 -43.10 22.19 5.00
CA VAL A 234 -44.40 22.41 4.37
C VAL A 234 -45.53 22.14 5.36
N ASP A 235 -46.35 23.16 5.62
CA ASP A 235 -47.55 23.03 6.44
C ASP A 235 -48.62 22.23 5.66
N ARG A 236 -48.77 20.96 6.05
CA ARG A 236 -49.71 20.02 5.41
C ARG A 236 -51.17 20.42 5.60
N ALA A 237 -51.51 21.18 6.63
CA ALA A 237 -52.88 21.65 6.84
C ALA A 237 -53.20 22.77 5.85
N ARG A 238 -52.36 23.81 5.80
CA ARG A 238 -52.52 24.94 4.87
C ARG A 238 -52.45 24.51 3.41
N ALA A 239 -51.54 23.60 3.06
CA ALA A 239 -51.46 23.08 1.71
C ALA A 239 -52.77 22.41 1.27
N ARG A 240 -53.39 21.61 2.14
CA ARG A 240 -54.66 20.94 1.83
C ARG A 240 -55.85 21.90 1.72
N GLU A 241 -55.91 22.95 2.53
CA GLU A 241 -56.93 24.01 2.41
C GLU A 241 -56.87 24.69 1.04
N MET A 242 -55.66 24.85 0.49
CA MET A 242 -55.43 25.43 -0.84
C MET A 242 -55.51 24.40 -1.98
N GLY A 243 -55.88 23.14 -1.70
CA GLY A 243 -55.94 22.07 -2.70
C GLY A 243 -54.57 21.66 -3.26
N LEU A 244 -53.49 21.90 -2.51
CA LEU A 244 -52.12 21.58 -2.88
C LEU A 244 -51.58 20.41 -2.03
N SER A 245 -50.73 19.59 -2.64
CA SER A 245 -50.00 18.52 -1.96
C SER A 245 -48.54 18.91 -1.70
N GLN A 246 -47.87 18.21 -0.78
CA GLN A 246 -46.42 18.37 -0.58
C GLN A 246 -45.62 18.04 -1.85
N ARG A 247 -46.13 17.14 -2.70
CA ARG A 247 -45.54 16.80 -3.98
C ARG A 247 -45.57 17.99 -4.95
N ASP A 248 -46.66 18.77 -4.94
CA ASP A 248 -46.78 19.96 -5.79
C ASP A 248 -45.75 21.01 -5.36
N VAL A 249 -45.62 21.26 -4.05
CA VAL A 249 -44.60 22.18 -3.51
C VAL A 249 -43.19 21.73 -3.92
N ALA A 250 -42.86 20.45 -3.71
CA ALA A 250 -41.55 19.89 -4.04
C ALA A 250 -41.26 19.96 -5.55
N ASN A 251 -42.21 19.61 -6.41
CA ASN A 251 -42.03 19.64 -7.86
C ASN A 251 -41.81 21.07 -8.38
N ASN A 252 -42.60 22.03 -7.92
CA ASN A 252 -42.45 23.43 -8.34
C ASN A 252 -41.09 24.00 -7.87
N LEU A 253 -40.65 23.67 -6.65
CA LEU A 253 -39.31 24.02 -6.16
C LEU A 253 -38.19 23.40 -7.00
N LEU A 254 -38.29 22.10 -7.31
CA LEU A 254 -37.31 21.40 -8.13
C LEU A 254 -37.22 22.01 -9.54
N VAL A 255 -38.35 22.33 -10.16
CA VAL A 255 -38.37 23.00 -11.48
C VAL A 255 -37.77 24.40 -11.40
N ALA A 256 -38.06 25.15 -10.35
CA ALA A 256 -37.54 26.50 -10.18
C ALA A 256 -36.01 26.52 -9.95
N LEU A 257 -35.47 25.58 -9.17
CA LEU A 257 -34.07 25.56 -8.73
C LEU A 257 -33.16 24.65 -9.56
N ALA A 258 -33.57 23.41 -9.80
CA ALA A 258 -32.77 22.37 -10.44
C ALA A 258 -33.23 22.04 -11.88
N GLY A 259 -34.31 22.70 -12.32
CA GLY A 259 -34.91 22.53 -13.63
C GLY A 259 -35.84 21.32 -13.76
N SER A 260 -36.64 21.33 -14.82
CA SER A 260 -37.64 20.30 -15.12
C SER A 260 -37.06 18.91 -15.34
N PHE A 261 -35.75 18.78 -15.51
CA PHE A 261 -35.08 17.50 -15.66
C PHE A 261 -35.26 16.58 -14.45
N GLN A 262 -35.40 17.14 -13.24
CA GLN A 262 -35.58 16.38 -12.00
C GLN A 262 -36.97 15.77 -11.86
N THR A 263 -37.99 16.38 -12.49
CA THR A 263 -39.40 16.00 -12.31
C THR A 263 -40.02 15.37 -13.56
N ALA A 264 -39.62 15.84 -14.74
CA ALA A 264 -40.08 15.38 -16.05
C ALA A 264 -38.93 15.48 -17.08
N PRO A 265 -37.97 14.55 -17.07
CA PRO A 265 -36.84 14.57 -18.00
C PRO A 265 -37.35 14.42 -19.43
N ASN A 266 -36.98 15.38 -20.29
CA ASN A 266 -37.32 15.38 -21.70
C ASN A 266 -36.04 15.44 -22.52
N PHE A 267 -36.02 14.74 -23.65
CA PHE A 267 -34.84 14.63 -24.50
C PHE A 267 -35.18 15.02 -25.93
N TRP A 268 -34.36 15.89 -26.50
CA TRP A 268 -34.41 16.20 -27.91
C TRP A 268 -33.26 15.49 -28.62
N VAL A 269 -33.60 14.60 -29.55
CA VAL A 269 -32.63 13.92 -30.40
C VAL A 269 -32.31 14.81 -31.58
N ASN A 270 -31.05 15.19 -31.72
CA ASN A 270 -30.60 15.95 -32.88
C ASN A 270 -30.59 15.03 -34.12
N PRO A 271 -31.41 15.32 -35.15
CA PRO A 271 -31.51 14.47 -36.34
C PRO A 271 -30.22 14.39 -37.17
N GLY A 272 -29.32 15.37 -37.06
CA GLY A 272 -28.11 15.46 -37.88
C GLY A 272 -26.95 14.58 -37.38
N ASN A 273 -26.86 14.34 -36.08
CA ASN A 273 -25.77 13.52 -35.50
C ASN A 273 -26.29 12.37 -34.61
N GLY A 274 -27.61 12.26 -34.40
CA GLY A 274 -28.22 11.23 -33.56
C GLY A 274 -27.98 11.39 -32.05
N VAL A 275 -27.37 12.50 -31.60
CA VAL A 275 -27.07 12.73 -30.19
C VAL A 275 -28.31 13.26 -29.47
N SER A 276 -28.60 12.70 -28.30
CA SER A 276 -29.70 13.09 -27.43
C SER A 276 -29.27 14.18 -26.45
N TYR A 277 -30.03 15.28 -26.38
CA TYR A 277 -29.80 16.39 -25.47
C TYR A 277 -30.96 16.51 -24.49
N ALA A 278 -30.65 16.72 -23.21
CA ALA A 278 -31.68 17.02 -22.21
C ALA A 278 -32.29 18.41 -22.47
N PHE A 279 -33.61 18.48 -22.58
CA PHE A 279 -34.35 19.73 -22.67
C PHE A 279 -34.88 20.09 -21.28
N VAL A 280 -34.41 21.20 -20.73
CA VAL A 280 -34.66 21.59 -19.34
C VAL A 280 -35.27 22.99 -19.28
N VAL A 281 -36.40 23.11 -18.59
CA VAL A 281 -37.02 24.40 -18.25
C VAL A 281 -36.68 24.70 -16.80
N GLN A 282 -36.10 25.88 -16.54
CA GLN A 282 -35.75 26.33 -15.21
C GLN A 282 -35.99 27.84 -15.07
N THR A 283 -36.17 28.31 -13.84
CA THR A 283 -36.21 29.76 -13.60
C THR A 283 -34.81 30.34 -13.82
N PRO A 284 -34.65 31.48 -14.51
CA PRO A 284 -33.33 32.10 -14.66
C PRO A 284 -32.70 32.38 -13.30
N GLN A 285 -31.44 32.00 -13.11
CA GLN A 285 -30.76 32.03 -11.80
C GLN A 285 -30.81 33.41 -11.12
N TYR A 286 -30.73 34.50 -11.89
CA TYR A 286 -30.81 35.87 -11.37
C TYR A 286 -32.18 36.27 -10.81
N ARG A 287 -33.24 35.47 -11.02
CA ARG A 287 -34.57 35.66 -10.40
C ARG A 287 -34.77 34.81 -9.14
N GLN A 288 -33.77 34.04 -8.76
CA GLN A 288 -33.76 33.15 -7.58
C GLN A 288 -32.43 33.31 -6.83
N ASP A 289 -31.99 34.56 -6.64
CA ASP A 289 -30.72 34.90 -5.99
C ASP A 289 -30.86 35.08 -4.48
N THR A 290 -32.03 35.53 -3.99
CA THR A 290 -32.28 35.72 -2.56
C THR A 290 -33.24 34.70 -1.96
N LEU A 291 -33.16 34.55 -0.63
CA LEU A 291 -34.15 33.77 0.14
C LEU A 291 -35.57 34.33 -0.01
N ASN A 292 -35.72 35.63 -0.27
CA ASN A 292 -37.03 36.24 -0.48
C ASN A 292 -37.63 35.78 -1.82
N ASP A 293 -36.82 35.65 -2.86
CA ASP A 293 -37.28 35.15 -4.16
C ASP A 293 -37.68 33.69 -4.11
N LEU A 294 -36.95 32.89 -3.31
CA LEU A 294 -37.33 31.51 -3.02
C LEU A 294 -38.70 31.43 -2.30
N ARG A 295 -38.98 32.35 -1.38
CA ARG A 295 -40.28 32.46 -0.69
C ARG A 295 -41.41 32.91 -1.61
N ASN A 296 -41.08 33.58 -2.71
CA ASN A 296 -42.00 34.07 -3.72
C ASN A 296 -42.17 33.11 -4.90
N VAL A 297 -41.59 31.90 -4.84
CA VAL A 297 -41.83 30.89 -5.88
C VAL A 297 -43.32 30.54 -5.90
N PRO A 298 -43.98 30.60 -7.06
CA PRO A 298 -45.36 30.17 -7.20
C PRO A 298 -45.45 28.64 -7.18
N VAL A 299 -46.41 28.11 -6.43
CA VAL A 299 -46.79 26.69 -6.39
C VAL A 299 -48.15 26.54 -7.06
N THR A 300 -48.27 25.53 -7.92
CA THR A 300 -49.51 25.16 -8.60
C THR A 300 -49.65 23.64 -8.60
N SER A 301 -50.88 23.12 -8.55
CA SER A 301 -51.16 21.68 -8.72
C SER A 301 -51.38 21.29 -10.19
N GLY A 302 -51.44 22.27 -11.10
CA GLY A 302 -51.54 22.05 -12.54
C GLY A 302 -51.67 23.33 -13.36
N PRO A 303 -51.84 23.21 -14.70
CA PRO A 303 -51.86 24.36 -15.61
C PRO A 303 -52.98 25.38 -15.34
N ASN A 304 -54.11 24.94 -14.76
CA ASN A 304 -55.30 25.76 -14.50
C ASN A 304 -55.61 25.92 -13.00
N SER A 305 -54.69 25.55 -12.11
CA SER A 305 -54.88 25.72 -10.67
C SER A 305 -54.50 27.12 -10.22
N SER A 306 -55.21 27.67 -9.24
CA SER A 306 -54.80 28.91 -8.57
C SER A 306 -53.39 28.78 -8.00
N SER A 307 -52.53 29.75 -8.28
CA SER A 307 -51.17 29.75 -7.76
C SER A 307 -51.12 30.32 -6.35
N GLN A 308 -50.35 29.70 -5.47
CA GLN A 308 -50.06 30.19 -4.13
C GLN A 308 -48.55 30.32 -3.95
N LEU A 309 -48.11 31.31 -3.18
CA LEU A 309 -46.68 31.48 -2.90
C LEU A 309 -46.22 30.46 -1.86
N ILE A 310 -44.97 29.99 -1.98
CA ILE A 310 -44.37 29.08 -0.99
C ILE A 310 -44.42 29.67 0.42
N SER A 311 -44.23 30.99 0.57
CA SER A 311 -44.33 31.67 1.87
C SER A 311 -45.65 31.44 2.62
N GLY A 312 -46.76 31.23 1.90
CA GLY A 312 -48.06 30.91 2.49
C GLY A 312 -48.22 29.44 2.88
N LEU A 313 -47.39 28.55 2.33
CA LEU A 313 -47.52 27.10 2.42
C LEU A 313 -46.41 26.42 3.23
N ALA A 314 -45.25 27.05 3.36
CA ALA A 314 -44.08 26.46 3.98
C ALA A 314 -43.21 27.50 4.71
N THR A 315 -42.52 27.04 5.75
CA THR A 315 -41.51 27.82 6.47
C THR A 315 -40.12 27.42 5.97
N ILE A 316 -39.35 28.39 5.47
CA ILE A 316 -37.97 28.16 5.00
C ILE A 316 -36.99 28.67 6.05
N THR A 317 -36.17 27.76 6.57
CA THR A 317 -35.12 28.04 7.57
C THR A 317 -33.74 27.65 7.05
N ARG A 318 -32.69 28.34 7.50
CA ARG A 318 -31.30 27.95 7.23
C ARG A 318 -30.93 26.82 8.19
N SER A 319 -30.40 25.73 7.64
CA SER A 319 -29.99 24.54 8.39
C SER A 319 -28.60 24.08 7.90
N GLN A 320 -28.04 23.09 8.58
CA GLN A 320 -26.83 22.40 8.17
C GLN A 320 -27.12 20.91 8.09
N GLY A 321 -26.74 20.32 6.96
CA GLY A 321 -26.92 18.90 6.66
C GLY A 321 -25.60 18.15 6.58
N GLU A 322 -25.72 16.83 6.44
CA GLU A 322 -24.60 15.96 6.10
C GLU A 322 -24.34 16.06 4.58
N GLY A 323 -23.13 16.47 4.18
CA GLY A 323 -22.75 16.58 2.77
C GLY A 323 -22.59 15.22 2.08
N VAL A 324 -22.24 14.19 2.85
CA VAL A 324 -22.20 12.79 2.38
C VAL A 324 -22.49 11.84 3.54
N VAL A 325 -23.20 10.75 3.25
CA VAL A 325 -23.53 9.71 4.22
C VAL A 325 -22.95 8.37 3.74
N SER A 326 -21.88 7.93 4.39
CA SER A 326 -21.29 6.62 4.11
C SER A 326 -21.96 5.51 4.91
N HIS A 327 -22.08 4.35 4.30
CA HIS A 327 -22.54 3.13 4.97
C HIS A 327 -21.57 1.99 4.70
N TYR A 328 -21.35 1.18 5.72
CA TYR A 328 -20.66 -0.10 5.62
C TYR A 328 -21.56 -1.19 6.21
N ASP A 329 -21.82 -2.26 5.45
CA ASP A 329 -22.75 -3.34 5.84
C ASP A 329 -24.09 -2.81 6.39
N VAL A 330 -24.68 -1.81 5.71
CA VAL A 330 -25.97 -1.16 6.07
C VAL A 330 -25.91 -0.28 7.34
N GLN A 331 -24.74 -0.13 7.96
CA GLN A 331 -24.54 0.74 9.12
C GLN A 331 -23.84 2.05 8.74
N PRO A 332 -24.26 3.20 9.27
CA PRO A 332 -23.55 4.47 9.04
C PRO A 332 -22.09 4.37 9.48
N ALA A 333 -21.19 4.90 8.65
CA ALA A 333 -19.76 4.91 8.88
C ALA A 333 -19.20 6.33 8.77
N ILE A 334 -18.26 6.66 9.65
CA ILE A 334 -17.43 7.86 9.55
C ILE A 334 -16.02 7.40 9.20
N ASP A 335 -15.51 7.82 8.04
CA ASP A 335 -14.22 7.43 7.49
C ASP A 335 -13.18 8.52 7.79
N ILE A 336 -12.09 8.11 8.43
CA ILE A 336 -10.93 8.96 8.70
C ILE A 336 -9.79 8.45 7.83
N TYR A 337 -9.47 9.22 6.79
CA TYR A 337 -8.38 8.91 5.89
C TYR A 337 -7.06 9.46 6.40
N GLY A 338 -5.99 8.71 6.12
CA GLY A 338 -4.62 9.15 6.37
C GLY A 338 -3.63 8.45 5.45
N THR A 339 -2.48 9.10 5.24
CA THR A 339 -1.35 8.51 4.52
C THR A 339 -0.07 8.63 5.34
N THR A 340 0.98 7.94 4.90
CA THR A 340 2.27 7.92 5.59
C THR A 340 3.30 8.80 4.89
N GLN A 341 4.13 9.49 5.66
CA GLN A 341 5.26 10.25 5.16
C GLN A 341 6.47 10.07 6.08
N GLY A 342 7.61 9.65 5.51
CA GLY A 342 8.88 9.51 6.23
C GLY A 342 8.92 8.37 7.25
N ARG A 343 7.88 7.55 7.32
CA ARG A 343 7.77 6.29 8.07
C ARG A 343 7.04 5.26 7.22
N ASP A 344 7.20 3.99 7.57
CA ASP A 344 6.52 2.89 6.91
C ASP A 344 5.05 2.74 7.36
N LEU A 345 4.27 2.08 6.52
CA LEU A 345 2.85 1.86 6.70
C LEU A 345 2.54 1.03 7.95
N GLY A 346 3.34 0.00 8.24
CA GLY A 346 3.10 -0.92 9.35
C GLY A 346 3.34 -0.30 10.72
N ASP A 347 4.36 0.53 10.85
CA ASP A 347 4.64 1.21 12.11
C ASP A 347 3.64 2.34 12.39
N VAL A 348 3.22 3.09 11.38
CA VAL A 348 2.13 4.07 11.54
C VAL A 348 0.80 3.37 11.86
N ALA A 349 0.50 2.25 11.20
CA ALA A 349 -0.67 1.45 11.51
C ALA A 349 -0.67 0.93 12.95
N HIS A 350 0.50 0.50 13.45
CA HIS A 350 0.65 0.06 14.83
C HIS A 350 0.37 1.19 15.84
N ASP A 351 0.88 2.40 15.58
CA ASP A 351 0.62 3.57 16.42
C ASP A 351 -0.88 3.95 16.40
N ILE A 352 -1.54 3.83 15.25
CA ILE A 352 -3.00 4.05 15.12
C ILE A 352 -3.78 3.00 15.93
N GLU A 353 -3.43 1.72 15.80
CA GLU A 353 -4.03 0.63 16.58
C GLU A 353 -3.82 0.84 18.08
N GLN A 354 -2.64 1.31 18.50
CA GLN A 354 -2.37 1.65 19.90
C GLN A 354 -3.31 2.76 20.38
N VAL A 355 -3.46 3.85 19.64
CA VAL A 355 -4.39 4.94 19.99
C VAL A 355 -5.83 4.44 20.08
N ILE A 356 -6.28 3.61 19.14
CA ILE A 356 -7.63 3.03 19.15
C ILE A 356 -7.83 2.14 20.39
N ASN A 357 -6.82 1.35 20.76
CA ASN A 357 -6.87 0.50 21.94
C ASN A 357 -6.88 1.32 23.25
N GLU A 358 -6.16 2.44 23.29
CA GLU A 358 -6.17 3.38 24.42
C GLU A 358 -7.55 4.07 24.58
N THR A 359 -8.23 4.38 23.47
CA THR A 359 -9.54 5.06 23.48
C THR A 359 -10.72 4.09 23.40
N ILE A 360 -10.50 2.78 23.57
CA ILE A 360 -11.56 1.76 23.41
C ILE A 360 -12.74 1.97 24.36
N GLN A 361 -12.51 2.56 25.54
CA GLN A 361 -13.55 2.86 26.52
C GLN A 361 -14.41 4.07 26.12
N ASP A 362 -13.88 4.95 25.28
CA ASP A 362 -14.56 6.15 24.79
C ASP A 362 -15.43 5.85 23.55
N VAL A 363 -15.31 4.64 22.98
CA VAL A 363 -16.13 4.22 21.83
C VAL A 363 -17.60 4.20 22.24
N PRO A 364 -18.49 4.88 21.50
CA PRO A 364 -19.92 4.91 21.82
C PRO A 364 -20.52 3.49 21.85
N LYS A 365 -21.38 3.23 22.84
CA LYS A 365 -22.04 1.92 22.98
C LYS A 365 -22.82 1.55 21.71
N GLY A 366 -22.53 0.39 21.14
CA GLY A 366 -23.14 -0.11 19.90
C GLY A 366 -22.41 0.33 18.62
N SER A 367 -21.29 1.03 18.77
CA SER A 367 -20.37 1.38 17.68
C SER A 367 -19.07 0.59 17.80
N PHE A 368 -18.32 0.48 16.71
CA PHE A 368 -17.01 -0.17 16.68
C PHE A 368 -16.09 0.55 15.70
N VAL A 369 -14.79 0.43 15.94
CA VAL A 369 -13.74 1.08 15.14
C VAL A 369 -12.98 0.01 14.40
N VAL A 370 -12.79 0.20 13.08
CA VAL A 370 -12.07 -0.76 12.23
C VAL A 370 -11.04 -0.01 11.40
N VAL A 371 -9.80 -0.49 11.42
CA VAL A 371 -8.77 -0.06 10.48
C VAL A 371 -8.91 -0.86 9.19
N ARG A 372 -9.13 -0.15 8.09
CA ARG A 372 -9.17 -0.64 6.71
C ARG A 372 -8.07 0.06 5.92
N GLY A 373 -8.10 -0.12 4.60
CA GLY A 373 -7.01 0.34 3.75
C GLY A 373 -6.09 -0.78 3.30
N GLN A 374 -5.00 -0.35 2.68
CA GLN A 374 -3.85 -1.16 2.33
C GLN A 374 -3.25 -1.88 3.56
N VAL A 375 -3.36 -1.28 4.76
CA VAL A 375 -2.91 -1.85 6.04
C VAL A 375 -3.48 -3.23 6.31
N LYS A 376 -4.81 -3.39 6.16
CA LYS A 376 -5.48 -4.67 6.43
C LYS A 376 -4.99 -5.75 5.47
N ALA A 377 -4.96 -5.44 4.17
CA ALA A 377 -4.47 -6.34 3.14
C ALA A 377 -3.00 -6.73 3.36
N MET A 378 -2.17 -5.80 3.82
CA MET A 378 -0.78 -6.05 4.20
C MET A 378 -0.68 -7.06 5.33
N ASN A 379 -1.38 -6.83 6.44
CA ASN A 379 -1.35 -7.72 7.61
C ASN A 379 -1.85 -9.13 7.26
N ASP A 380 -2.94 -9.22 6.49
CA ASP A 380 -3.49 -10.50 6.01
C ASP A 380 -2.49 -11.23 5.10
N SER A 381 -1.87 -10.52 4.15
CA SER A 381 -0.88 -11.09 3.23
C SER A 381 0.38 -11.54 3.96
N TYR A 382 0.89 -10.75 4.91
CA TYR A 382 2.06 -11.11 5.70
C TYR A 382 1.80 -12.35 6.54
N ARG A 383 0.65 -12.43 7.20
CA ARG A 383 0.25 -13.63 7.95
C ARG A 383 0.21 -14.84 7.03
N GLN A 384 -0.47 -14.75 5.89
CA GLN A 384 -0.59 -15.85 4.92
C GLN A 384 0.77 -16.27 4.35
N LEU A 385 1.64 -15.32 3.98
CA LEU A 385 2.97 -15.61 3.44
C LEU A 385 3.91 -16.17 4.51
N LEU A 386 3.82 -15.72 5.76
CA LEU A 386 4.62 -16.26 6.86
C LEU A 386 4.19 -17.71 7.16
N PHE A 387 2.88 -17.98 7.21
CA PHE A 387 2.37 -19.35 7.31
C PHE A 387 2.78 -20.19 6.09
N GLY A 388 2.75 -19.61 4.89
CA GLY A 388 3.20 -20.25 3.65
C GLY A 388 4.70 -20.57 3.67
N LEU A 389 5.54 -19.68 4.19
CA LEU A 389 6.98 -19.88 4.36
C LEU A 389 7.25 -21.02 5.35
N LEU A 390 6.60 -21.02 6.51
CA LEU A 390 6.71 -22.11 7.49
C LEU A 390 6.23 -23.43 6.88
N GLY A 391 5.09 -23.40 6.19
CA GLY A 391 4.55 -24.55 5.46
C GLY A 391 5.53 -25.08 4.43
N ALA A 392 6.13 -24.22 3.61
CA ALA A 392 7.12 -24.59 2.60
C ALA A 392 8.35 -25.27 3.24
N ILE A 393 8.86 -24.74 4.35
CA ILE A 393 9.97 -25.35 5.10
C ILE A 393 9.59 -26.75 5.58
N VAL A 394 8.38 -26.93 6.12
CA VAL A 394 7.88 -28.23 6.59
C VAL A 394 7.67 -29.20 5.41
N PHE A 395 7.09 -28.76 4.29
CA PHE A 395 6.90 -29.61 3.12
C PHE A 395 8.24 -30.05 2.51
N VAL A 396 9.20 -29.13 2.42
CA VAL A 396 10.56 -29.44 1.99
C VAL A 396 11.21 -30.44 2.96
N TYR A 397 11.05 -30.24 4.27
CA TYR A 397 11.52 -31.22 5.27
C TYR A 397 10.97 -32.62 4.99
N LEU A 398 9.65 -32.76 4.90
CA LEU A 398 8.98 -34.04 4.71
C LEU A 398 9.37 -34.71 3.39
N LEU A 399 9.48 -33.94 2.30
CA LEU A 399 9.93 -34.44 1.00
C LEU A 399 11.34 -35.04 1.10
N ILE A 400 12.25 -34.33 1.78
CA ILE A 400 13.62 -34.80 1.98
C ILE A 400 13.65 -35.99 2.94
N VAL A 401 12.83 -36.03 4.00
CA VAL A 401 12.69 -37.20 4.89
C VAL A 401 12.34 -38.45 4.09
N VAL A 402 11.38 -38.35 3.17
CA VAL A 402 10.98 -39.46 2.29
C VAL A 402 12.12 -39.84 1.34
N ASN A 403 12.78 -38.85 0.73
CA ASN A 403 13.87 -39.10 -0.22
C ASN A 403 15.10 -39.77 0.42
N PHE A 404 15.50 -39.29 1.60
CA PHE A 404 16.65 -39.81 2.34
C PHE A 404 16.28 -40.98 3.27
N GLN A 405 15.00 -41.30 3.46
CA GLN A 405 14.53 -42.29 4.43
C GLN A 405 15.15 -42.09 5.83
N SER A 406 15.32 -40.82 6.24
CA SER A 406 16.05 -40.42 7.45
C SER A 406 15.47 -39.13 7.98
N TRP A 407 15.29 -39.03 9.30
CA TRP A 407 14.80 -37.81 9.96
C TRP A 407 15.92 -36.81 10.28
N LEU A 408 17.17 -37.30 10.34
CA LEU A 408 18.34 -36.52 10.76
C LEU A 408 18.97 -35.74 9.60
N ASP A 409 19.15 -36.36 8.44
CA ASP A 409 19.77 -35.69 7.27
C ASP A 409 18.97 -34.46 6.79
N PRO A 410 17.62 -34.51 6.72
CA PRO A 410 16.81 -33.33 6.39
C PRO A 410 16.90 -32.24 7.46
N PHE A 411 17.05 -32.61 8.73
CA PHE A 411 17.23 -31.63 9.81
C PHE A 411 18.53 -30.86 9.62
N VAL A 412 19.62 -31.56 9.28
CA VAL A 412 20.92 -30.94 8.98
C VAL A 412 20.80 -29.92 7.82
N ILE A 413 20.06 -30.26 6.76
CA ILE A 413 19.82 -29.38 5.61
C ILE A 413 19.09 -28.10 6.03
N ILE A 414 18.02 -28.22 6.85
CA ILE A 414 17.20 -27.08 7.27
C ILE A 414 17.94 -26.14 8.21
N THR A 415 18.96 -26.60 8.92
CA THR A 415 19.76 -25.74 9.80
C THR A 415 20.47 -24.59 9.05
N ALA A 416 20.59 -24.66 7.71
CA ALA A 416 21.11 -23.57 6.89
C ALA A 416 20.10 -22.43 6.65
N LEU A 417 18.79 -22.68 6.78
CA LEU A 417 17.74 -21.71 6.43
C LEU A 417 17.72 -20.45 7.31
N PRO A 418 17.94 -20.53 8.64
CA PRO A 418 18.07 -19.33 9.47
C PRO A 418 19.16 -18.37 8.97
N ALA A 419 20.25 -18.89 8.39
CA ALA A 419 21.30 -18.06 7.81
C ALA A 419 20.84 -17.35 6.53
N ALA A 420 20.01 -18.01 5.71
CA ALA A 420 19.39 -17.38 4.55
C ALA A 420 18.48 -16.22 4.97
N LEU A 421 17.64 -16.43 6.01
CA LEU A 421 16.82 -15.36 6.58
C LEU A 421 17.67 -14.20 7.12
N ALA A 422 18.75 -14.49 7.83
CA ALA A 422 19.68 -13.47 8.30
C ALA A 422 20.27 -12.65 7.14
N GLY A 423 20.66 -13.31 6.04
CA GLY A 423 21.16 -12.63 4.84
C GLY A 423 20.13 -11.72 4.16
N ILE A 424 18.84 -12.14 4.14
CA ILE A 424 17.75 -11.29 3.66
C ILE A 424 17.64 -10.03 4.51
N VAL A 425 17.61 -10.18 5.85
CA VAL A 425 17.50 -9.05 6.78
C VAL A 425 18.67 -8.08 6.60
N TRP A 426 19.91 -8.59 6.50
CA TRP A 426 21.09 -7.78 6.27
C TRP A 426 21.03 -7.00 4.95
N MET A 427 20.61 -7.65 3.87
CA MET A 427 20.55 -7.00 2.56
C MET A 427 19.44 -5.94 2.51
N LEU A 428 18.27 -6.20 3.10
CA LEU A 428 17.19 -5.21 3.19
C LEU A 428 17.61 -4.01 4.06
N PHE A 429 18.27 -4.27 5.19
CA PHE A 429 18.80 -3.22 6.06
C PHE A 429 19.87 -2.36 5.36
N ALA A 430 20.86 -3.00 4.72
CA ALA A 430 21.94 -2.30 4.03
C ALA A 430 21.46 -1.46 2.83
N THR A 431 20.34 -1.86 2.21
CA THR A 431 19.75 -1.14 1.08
C THR A 431 18.61 -0.20 1.48
N HIS A 432 18.37 -0.03 2.78
CA HIS A 432 17.25 0.75 3.33
C HIS A 432 15.89 0.39 2.70
N THR A 433 15.66 -0.89 2.43
CA THR A 433 14.37 -1.37 1.93
C THR A 433 13.53 -1.96 3.03
N THR A 434 12.26 -1.58 3.03
CA THR A 434 11.30 -2.11 3.98
C THR A 434 10.97 -3.57 3.68
N LEU A 435 10.60 -4.31 4.72
CA LEU A 435 9.94 -5.59 4.53
C LEU A 435 8.66 -5.36 3.71
N SER A 436 8.41 -6.21 2.71
CA SER A 436 7.26 -6.10 1.81
C SER A 436 6.81 -7.46 1.28
N VAL A 437 5.63 -7.51 0.66
CA VAL A 437 5.13 -8.74 0.03
C VAL A 437 6.11 -9.31 -1.01
N PRO A 438 6.66 -8.51 -1.95
CA PRO A 438 7.71 -8.98 -2.87
C PRO A 438 8.95 -9.54 -2.16
N ALA A 439 9.40 -8.91 -1.05
CA ALA A 439 10.54 -9.39 -0.29
C ALA A 439 10.26 -10.75 0.40
N LEU A 440 9.04 -10.97 0.91
CA LEU A 440 8.62 -12.27 1.47
C LEU A 440 8.55 -13.37 0.39
N ILE A 441 8.05 -13.04 -0.81
CA ILE A 441 8.06 -13.97 -1.95
C ILE A 441 9.50 -14.34 -2.32
N GLY A 442 10.39 -13.33 -2.41
CA GLY A 442 11.82 -13.56 -2.62
C GLY A 442 12.46 -14.41 -1.54
N SER A 443 12.02 -14.26 -0.28
CA SER A 443 12.47 -15.09 0.84
C SER A 443 12.06 -16.56 0.67
N ILE A 444 10.82 -16.83 0.26
CA ILE A 444 10.33 -18.19 -0.03
C ILE A 444 11.12 -18.83 -1.20
N MET A 445 11.34 -18.08 -2.28
CA MET A 445 12.16 -18.54 -3.40
C MET A 445 13.59 -18.87 -2.95
N CYS A 446 14.18 -18.01 -2.12
CA CYS A 446 15.51 -18.23 -1.57
C CYS A 446 15.57 -19.50 -0.72
N MET A 447 14.54 -19.83 0.08
CA MET A 447 14.51 -21.07 0.86
C MET A 447 14.59 -22.31 -0.04
N GLY A 448 13.83 -22.33 -1.14
CA GLY A 448 13.85 -23.46 -2.08
C GLY A 448 15.24 -23.68 -2.69
N VAL A 449 15.87 -22.60 -3.15
CA VAL A 449 17.20 -22.66 -3.79
C VAL A 449 18.30 -23.01 -2.78
N ALA A 450 18.27 -22.40 -1.60
CA ALA A 450 19.20 -22.70 -0.51
C ALA A 450 19.12 -24.18 -0.09
N THR A 451 17.89 -24.70 0.02
CA THR A 451 17.66 -26.10 0.34
C THR A 451 18.18 -27.02 -0.75
N ALA A 452 17.92 -26.73 -2.03
CA ALA A 452 18.41 -27.52 -3.16
C ALA A 452 19.94 -27.65 -3.16
N ASN A 453 20.65 -26.55 -2.92
CA ASN A 453 22.10 -26.56 -2.80
C ASN A 453 22.58 -27.39 -1.60
N SER A 454 21.90 -27.30 -0.45
CA SER A 454 22.20 -28.08 0.75
C SER A 454 21.93 -29.59 0.58
N ILE A 455 20.87 -29.96 -0.15
CA ILE A 455 20.56 -31.36 -0.50
C ILE A 455 21.74 -31.99 -1.26
N LEU A 456 22.34 -31.28 -2.21
CA LEU A 456 23.46 -31.79 -3.03
C LEU A 456 24.75 -32.01 -2.21
N VAL A 457 24.97 -31.20 -1.18
CA VAL A 457 26.11 -31.37 -0.27
C VAL A 457 25.89 -32.57 0.65
N VAL A 458 24.71 -32.65 1.26
CA VAL A 458 24.38 -33.74 2.21
C VAL A 458 24.25 -35.09 1.51
N SER A 459 23.71 -35.15 0.29
CA SER A 459 23.63 -36.40 -0.48
C SER A 459 25.00 -36.98 -0.79
N PHE A 460 25.96 -36.13 -1.21
CA PHE A 460 27.33 -36.57 -1.47
C PHE A 460 28.06 -36.95 -0.18
N ALA A 461 27.83 -36.22 0.92
CA ALA A 461 28.39 -36.58 2.23
C ALA A 461 27.87 -37.94 2.70
N ARG A 462 26.59 -38.24 2.45
CA ARG A 462 25.99 -39.53 2.78
C ARG A 462 26.51 -40.68 1.92
N GLU A 463 26.70 -40.45 0.63
CA GLU A 463 27.32 -41.43 -0.28
C GLU A 463 28.74 -41.81 0.21
N ARG A 464 29.53 -40.82 0.62
CA ARG A 464 30.87 -41.03 1.21
C ARG A 464 30.81 -41.78 2.54
N LEU A 465 29.85 -41.44 3.39
CA LEU A 465 29.63 -42.14 4.66
C LEU A 465 29.22 -43.61 4.44
N GLN A 466 28.46 -43.92 3.39
CA GLN A 466 28.13 -45.29 2.99
C GLN A 466 29.35 -46.03 2.40
N ALA A 467 30.27 -45.32 1.77
CA ALA A 467 31.54 -45.86 1.26
C ALA A 467 32.56 -46.17 2.38
N GLY A 468 32.24 -45.89 3.64
CA GLY A 468 33.08 -46.20 4.81
C GLY A 468 33.88 -45.03 5.38
N ASP A 469 33.72 -43.82 4.83
CA ASP A 469 34.40 -42.63 5.33
C ASP A 469 33.85 -42.18 6.71
N SER A 470 34.73 -41.66 7.57
CA SER A 470 34.31 -41.02 8.83
C SER A 470 33.40 -39.81 8.56
N GLY A 471 32.50 -39.46 9.49
CA GLY A 471 31.58 -38.33 9.32
C GLY A 471 32.28 -37.00 9.03
N MET A 472 33.50 -36.82 9.55
CA MET A 472 34.33 -35.65 9.27
C MET A 472 34.96 -35.66 7.86
N THR A 473 35.53 -36.80 7.44
CA THR A 473 36.14 -36.92 6.11
C THR A 473 35.09 -36.85 5.00
N ALA A 474 33.94 -37.51 5.20
CA ALA A 474 32.80 -37.46 4.30
C ALA A 474 32.26 -36.03 4.11
N ALA A 475 32.10 -35.28 5.20
CA ALA A 475 31.66 -33.89 5.17
C ALA A 475 32.65 -32.97 4.44
N LEU A 476 33.95 -33.17 4.66
CA LEU A 476 35.01 -32.39 4.03
C LEU A 476 35.09 -32.63 2.53
N ASP A 477 35.04 -33.90 2.10
CA ASP A 477 35.09 -34.26 0.69
C ASP A 477 33.84 -33.78 -0.05
N ALA A 478 32.67 -33.90 0.57
CA ALA A 478 31.43 -33.35 0.03
C ALA A 478 31.50 -31.84 -0.16
N GLY A 479 31.93 -31.11 0.88
CA GLY A 479 32.14 -29.67 0.80
C GLY A 479 33.13 -29.27 -0.30
N PHE A 480 34.22 -30.02 -0.47
CA PHE A 480 35.26 -29.73 -1.46
C PHE A 480 34.82 -29.99 -2.91
N VAL A 481 34.15 -31.12 -3.16
CA VAL A 481 33.67 -31.48 -4.51
C VAL A 481 32.50 -30.59 -4.94
N ARG A 482 31.58 -30.30 -4.01
CA ARG A 482 30.40 -29.47 -4.29
C ARG A 482 30.66 -27.96 -4.28
N PHE A 483 31.83 -27.52 -3.84
CA PHE A 483 32.22 -26.10 -3.83
C PHE A 483 32.00 -25.43 -5.19
N ARG A 484 32.47 -26.04 -6.29
CA ARG A 484 32.33 -25.45 -7.64
C ARG A 484 30.88 -25.39 -8.11
N PRO A 485 30.09 -26.49 -8.11
CA PRO A 485 28.69 -26.43 -8.54
C PRO A 485 27.81 -25.51 -7.69
N VAL A 486 27.96 -25.51 -6.36
CA VAL A 486 27.13 -24.65 -5.47
C VAL A 486 27.45 -23.17 -5.67
N LEU A 487 28.73 -22.82 -5.84
CA LEU A 487 29.11 -21.44 -6.14
C LEU A 487 28.60 -21.00 -7.52
N MET A 488 28.58 -21.90 -8.50
CA MET A 488 28.05 -21.62 -9.84
C MET A 488 26.56 -21.27 -9.81
N THR A 489 25.74 -22.07 -9.11
CA THR A 489 24.29 -21.81 -9.01
C THR A 489 24.00 -20.53 -8.25
N ALA A 490 24.69 -20.31 -7.13
CA ALA A 490 24.53 -19.10 -6.33
C ALA A 490 24.93 -17.84 -7.10
N LEU A 491 26.10 -17.83 -7.74
CA LEU A 491 26.57 -16.68 -8.52
C LEU A 491 25.68 -16.39 -9.73
N ALA A 492 25.23 -17.42 -10.45
CA ALA A 492 24.34 -17.23 -11.60
C ALA A 492 23.04 -16.54 -11.19
N MET A 493 22.43 -17.00 -10.09
CA MET A 493 21.20 -16.39 -9.54
C MET A 493 21.46 -14.98 -9.01
N ILE A 494 22.54 -14.78 -8.24
CA ILE A 494 22.88 -13.45 -7.69
C ILE A 494 23.07 -12.46 -8.84
N ILE A 495 23.91 -12.80 -9.83
CA ILE A 495 24.20 -11.93 -10.98
C ILE A 495 22.94 -11.68 -11.81
N GLY A 496 22.13 -12.72 -12.06
CA GLY A 496 20.87 -12.58 -12.80
C GLY A 496 19.86 -11.66 -12.12
N MET A 497 19.88 -11.57 -10.79
CA MET A 497 18.96 -10.75 -10.01
C MET A 497 19.48 -9.33 -9.74
N ILE A 498 20.75 -9.01 -10.08
CA ILE A 498 21.33 -7.66 -9.89
C ILE A 498 20.50 -6.57 -10.58
N PRO A 499 20.16 -6.68 -11.89
CA PRO A 499 19.43 -5.60 -12.57
C PRO A 499 18.09 -5.31 -11.89
N MET A 500 17.38 -6.37 -11.48
CA MET A 500 16.12 -6.26 -10.77
C MET A 500 16.31 -5.68 -9.36
N ALA A 501 17.34 -6.09 -8.62
CA ALA A 501 17.64 -5.56 -7.29
C ALA A 501 18.02 -4.06 -7.31
N LEU A 502 18.62 -3.58 -8.39
CA LEU A 502 18.90 -2.16 -8.59
C LEU A 502 17.63 -1.35 -8.88
N GLY A 503 16.54 -2.00 -9.28
CA GLY A 503 15.28 -1.32 -9.63
C GLY A 503 15.40 -0.51 -10.92
N LEU A 504 16.22 -0.95 -11.87
CA LEU A 504 16.40 -0.25 -13.14
C LEU A 504 15.16 -0.42 -14.03
N GLY A 505 14.64 0.69 -14.56
CA GLY A 505 13.48 0.77 -15.44
C GLY A 505 12.20 1.20 -14.70
N GLU A 506 11.20 1.64 -15.47
CA GLU A 506 9.89 2.05 -14.93
C GLU A 506 9.23 0.92 -14.13
N GLY A 507 8.85 1.19 -12.89
CA GLY A 507 8.26 0.20 -11.98
C GLY A 507 9.27 -0.83 -11.44
N GLY A 508 10.57 -0.66 -11.72
CA GLY A 508 11.64 -1.51 -11.20
C GLY A 508 11.72 -1.51 -9.68
N GLU A 509 11.35 -0.39 -9.05
CA GLU A 509 11.29 -0.22 -7.59
C GLU A 509 10.34 -1.23 -6.94
N GLN A 510 9.28 -1.63 -7.65
CA GLN A 510 8.31 -2.59 -7.15
C GLN A 510 8.89 -4.00 -6.98
N ASN A 511 9.76 -4.39 -7.89
CA ASN A 511 10.39 -5.71 -7.91
C ASN A 511 11.76 -5.73 -7.23
N ALA A 512 12.36 -4.56 -6.95
CA ALA A 512 13.66 -4.46 -6.31
C ALA A 512 13.76 -5.19 -4.96
N PRO A 513 12.77 -5.12 -4.04
CA PRO A 513 12.84 -5.86 -2.77
C PRO A 513 12.90 -7.38 -2.96
N LEU A 514 12.25 -7.92 -4.00
CA LEU A 514 12.32 -9.35 -4.31
C LEU A 514 13.74 -9.76 -4.69
N GLY A 515 14.39 -8.97 -5.56
CA GLY A 515 15.77 -9.20 -5.99
C GLY A 515 16.76 -9.07 -4.83
N ARG A 516 16.62 -8.02 -4.02
CA ARG A 516 17.46 -7.77 -2.83
C ARG A 516 17.34 -8.91 -1.81
N ALA A 517 16.12 -9.38 -1.53
CA ALA A 517 15.91 -10.52 -0.64
C ALA A 517 16.60 -11.78 -1.15
N VAL A 518 16.44 -12.12 -2.43
CA VAL A 518 17.07 -13.32 -3.03
C VAL A 518 18.60 -13.22 -3.00
N ILE A 519 19.18 -12.08 -3.35
CA ILE A 519 20.65 -11.88 -3.33
C ILE A 519 21.20 -12.01 -1.91
N GLY A 520 20.60 -11.31 -0.94
CA GLY A 520 21.02 -11.36 0.45
C GLY A 520 20.92 -12.77 1.04
N GLY A 521 19.78 -13.41 0.81
CA GLY A 521 19.53 -14.76 1.28
C GLY A 521 20.48 -15.78 0.67
N LEU A 522 20.72 -15.75 -0.65
CA LEU A 522 21.63 -16.67 -1.32
C LEU A 522 23.09 -16.45 -0.93
N ALA A 523 23.52 -15.21 -0.72
CA ALA A 523 24.88 -14.92 -0.28
C ALA A 523 25.20 -15.61 1.05
N PHE A 524 24.32 -15.45 2.04
CA PHE A 524 24.51 -16.08 3.35
C PHE A 524 24.19 -17.58 3.34
N ALA A 525 23.16 -18.01 2.59
CA ALA A 525 22.81 -19.41 2.44
C ALA A 525 23.94 -20.22 1.79
N THR A 526 24.67 -19.64 0.85
CA THR A 526 25.81 -20.31 0.19
C THR A 526 26.94 -20.55 1.18
N VAL A 527 27.26 -19.55 2.01
CA VAL A 527 28.25 -19.69 3.10
C VAL A 527 27.79 -20.73 4.12
N ALA A 528 26.51 -20.71 4.51
CA ALA A 528 25.94 -21.69 5.43
C ALA A 528 25.96 -23.12 4.84
N THR A 529 25.60 -23.27 3.57
CA THR A 529 25.57 -24.56 2.86
C THR A 529 26.97 -25.18 2.74
N LEU A 530 27.99 -24.36 2.48
CA LEU A 530 29.35 -24.85 2.27
C LEU A 530 30.13 -25.06 3.57
N ILE A 531 29.84 -24.29 4.62
CA ILE A 531 30.61 -24.36 5.87
C ILE A 531 29.78 -24.95 7.01
N PHE A 532 28.62 -24.36 7.29
CA PHE A 532 27.82 -24.73 8.46
C PHE A 532 27.18 -26.12 8.32
N VAL A 533 26.59 -26.43 7.16
CA VAL A 533 25.93 -27.73 6.91
C VAL A 533 26.90 -28.91 7.07
N PRO A 534 28.12 -28.93 6.48
CA PRO A 534 29.08 -30.00 6.72
C PRO A 534 29.50 -30.14 8.19
N VAL A 535 29.62 -29.03 8.91
CA VAL A 535 29.98 -29.06 10.35
C VAL A 535 28.87 -29.71 11.17
N VAL A 536 27.60 -29.33 10.93
CA VAL A 536 26.45 -29.95 11.59
C VAL A 536 26.31 -31.42 11.18
N PHE A 537 26.49 -31.75 9.89
CA PHE A 537 26.47 -33.12 9.40
C PHE A 537 27.50 -34.01 10.12
N SER A 538 28.74 -33.52 10.22
CA SER A 538 29.82 -34.24 10.89
C SER A 538 29.50 -34.47 12.37
N LEU A 539 28.95 -33.48 13.09
CA LEU A 539 28.57 -33.62 14.50
C LEU A 539 27.51 -34.70 14.72
N VAL A 540 26.50 -34.74 13.85
CA VAL A 540 25.39 -35.71 13.94
C VAL A 540 25.84 -37.13 13.64
N HIS A 541 26.76 -37.32 12.69
CA HIS A 541 27.17 -38.64 12.21
C HIS A 541 28.44 -39.22 12.87
N ASP A 542 29.28 -38.42 13.52
CA ASP A 542 30.50 -38.93 14.18
C ASP A 542 30.21 -39.85 15.38
N ASN A 543 29.07 -39.67 16.05
CA ASN A 543 28.71 -40.47 17.23
C ASN A 543 28.19 -41.88 16.91
N LYS A 544 27.90 -42.19 15.64
CA LYS A 544 27.49 -43.56 15.24
C LYS A 544 28.67 -44.51 15.05
N GLY A 545 29.88 -43.99 14.83
CA GLY A 545 31.11 -44.80 14.74
C GLY A 545 31.61 -45.33 16.10
N LYS A 546 31.32 -44.63 17.20
CA LYS A 546 31.74 -45.03 18.56
C LYS A 546 30.80 -46.02 19.27
N ARG A 547 29.59 -46.24 18.75
CA ARG A 547 28.58 -47.16 19.34
C ARG A 547 28.60 -48.57 18.76
N ARG A 548 29.52 -48.86 17.82
CA ARG A 548 29.65 -50.16 17.15
C ARG A 548 30.99 -50.86 17.41
N HIS A 549 31.63 -50.51 18.53
CA HIS A 549 32.74 -51.26 19.11
C HIS A 549 32.40 -51.69 20.52
#